data_AF-A0A2V5J618-F1
#
_entry.id   AF-A0A2V5J618-F1
#
_cell.length_a   1.000
_cell.length_b   1.000
_cell.length_c   1.000
_cell.angle_alpha   90.00
_cell.angle_beta   90.00
_cell.angle_gamma   90.00
#
_symmetry.space_group_name_H-M   'P 1'
#
loop_
_entity.id
_entity.type
_entity.pdbx_description
1 polymer ?
#
loop_
_entity_poly.entity_id
_entity_poly.type
_entity_poly.pdbx_seq_one_letter_code
_entity_poly.pdbx_strand_id
1 'polypeptide(L)'
;MKVRRLLQAKAREHIPATTVMLVHANPYEEQMLALLDVHLDFQSLESRAETISLSRPITVKLAANLRSIDKYFNEIVSEYADHFSAFTGQPPTRQLNELGHVADFIAKYNPESTFAIAFRKPFRAAVATLQGVIIQRSGYT
;
A
#
# COMPACT_ATOMS: atom_id res chain seq x y z
N MET A 1 -1.56 -0.17 -7.17
CA MET A 1 -0.91 -1.25 -7.96
C MET A 1 0.21 -0.77 -8.87
N LYS A 2 0.15 0.44 -9.45
CA LYS A 2 1.23 1.01 -10.29
C LYS A 2 2.54 1.18 -9.51
N VAL A 3 2.50 1.87 -8.36
CA VAL A 3 3.66 2.09 -7.47
C VAL A 3 4.34 0.77 -7.08
N ARG A 4 3.55 -0.22 -6.61
CA ARG A 4 4.03 -1.57 -6.31
C ARG A 4 4.78 -2.23 -7.47
N ARG A 5 4.26 -2.12 -8.71
CA ARG A 5 4.90 -2.71 -9.90
C ARG A 5 6.21 -2.01 -10.26
N LEU A 6 6.26 -0.68 -10.09
CA LEU A 6 7.48 0.11 -10.33
C LEU A 6 8.56 -0.22 -9.30
N LEU A 7 8.22 -0.26 -8.01
CA LEU A 7 9.13 -0.72 -6.95
C LEU A 7 9.61 -2.15 -7.21
N GLN A 8 8.69 -3.06 -7.59
CA GLN A 8 9.06 -4.43 -7.96
C GLN A 8 10.02 -4.49 -9.15
N ALA A 9 9.81 -3.68 -10.18
CA ALA A 9 10.68 -3.66 -11.36
C ALA A 9 12.07 -3.12 -10.99
N LYS A 10 12.14 -2.02 -10.23
CA LYS A 10 13.41 -1.41 -9.84
C LYS A 10 14.21 -2.24 -8.84
N ALA A 11 13.56 -2.89 -7.87
CA ALA A 11 14.23 -3.83 -6.97
C ALA A 11 14.75 -5.10 -7.68
N ARG A 12 14.23 -5.42 -8.87
CA ARG A 12 14.57 -6.63 -9.64
C ARG A 12 15.47 -6.37 -10.84
N GLU A 13 15.55 -5.15 -11.36
CA GLU A 13 16.34 -4.79 -12.54
C GLU A 13 17.86 -5.04 -12.35
N HIS A 14 18.34 -5.34 -11.14
CA HIS A 14 19.76 -5.33 -10.82
C HIS A 14 20.34 -6.62 -10.21
N ILE A 15 19.78 -7.81 -10.47
CA ILE A 15 20.29 -9.04 -9.83
C ILE A 15 20.26 -10.30 -10.70
N PRO A 16 21.42 -10.95 -10.94
CA PRO A 16 21.50 -12.38 -11.18
C PRO A 16 21.19 -13.13 -9.88
N ALA A 17 20.41 -14.22 -9.95
CA ALA A 17 19.62 -14.90 -8.90
C ALA A 17 20.19 -15.13 -7.48
N THR A 18 21.41 -14.72 -7.15
CA THR A 18 22.11 -14.92 -5.88
C THR A 18 22.52 -13.63 -5.14
N THR A 19 22.29 -12.44 -5.70
CA THR A 19 22.73 -11.17 -5.08
C THR A 19 21.64 -10.53 -4.21
N VAL A 20 22.06 -9.90 -3.11
CA VAL A 20 21.22 -9.07 -2.23
C VAL A 20 20.43 -8.04 -3.04
N MET A 21 19.12 -7.93 -2.79
CA MET A 21 18.27 -6.91 -3.43
C MET A 21 18.65 -5.52 -2.97
N LEU A 22 19.04 -4.66 -3.91
CA LEU A 22 19.40 -3.27 -3.66
C LEU A 22 18.28 -2.34 -4.13
N VAL A 23 18.05 -1.30 -3.33
CA VAL A 23 17.15 -0.20 -3.60
C VAL A 23 18.00 1.06 -3.73
N HIS A 24 17.79 1.84 -4.79
CA HIS A 24 18.47 3.11 -5.02
C HIS A 24 17.66 4.27 -4.44
N ALA A 25 18.31 5.26 -3.83
CA ALA A 25 17.63 6.36 -3.16
C ALA A 25 16.66 7.14 -4.07
N ASN A 26 17.12 7.67 -5.21
CA ASN A 26 16.28 8.55 -6.04
C ASN A 26 15.02 7.82 -6.60
N PRO A 27 15.12 6.63 -7.22
CA PRO A 27 13.92 5.92 -7.68
C PRO A 27 12.99 5.51 -6.53
N TYR A 28 13.55 5.28 -5.35
CA TYR A 28 12.78 4.93 -4.16
C TYR A 28 12.01 6.13 -3.62
N GLU A 29 12.65 7.30 -3.51
CA GLU A 29 12.01 8.57 -3.14
C GLU A 29 10.85 8.92 -4.09
N GLU A 30 11.07 8.89 -5.41
CA GLU A 30 10.01 9.16 -6.39
C GLU A 30 8.80 8.23 -6.21
N GLN A 31 9.05 6.95 -5.92
CA GLN A 31 8.00 5.95 -5.76
C GLN A 31 7.28 6.08 -4.42
N MET A 32 7.98 6.52 -3.38
CA MET A 32 7.42 6.80 -2.07
C MET A 32 6.58 8.09 -2.07
N LEU A 33 7.00 9.13 -2.79
CA LEU A 33 6.19 10.32 -3.04
C LEU A 33 4.91 9.96 -3.79
N ALA A 34 4.99 9.13 -4.83
CA ALA A 34 3.79 8.63 -5.51
C ALA A 34 2.90 7.74 -4.63
N LEU A 35 3.47 7.06 -3.62
CA LEU A 35 2.70 6.30 -2.63
C LEU A 35 1.96 7.23 -1.68
N LEU A 36 2.62 8.29 -1.22
CA LEU A 36 2.05 9.34 -0.38
C LEU A 36 0.87 10.03 -1.05
N ASP A 37 0.98 10.38 -2.34
CA ASP A 37 -0.14 10.96 -3.09
C ASP A 37 -1.37 10.04 -3.10
N VAL A 38 -1.15 8.75 -3.37
CA VAL A 38 -2.22 7.73 -3.33
C VAL A 38 -2.81 7.56 -1.93
N HIS A 39 -1.99 7.71 -0.90
CA HIS A 39 -2.43 7.63 0.49
C HIS A 39 -3.30 8.82 0.88
N LEU A 40 -2.96 10.03 0.45
CA LEU A 40 -3.80 11.23 0.64
C LEU A 40 -5.16 11.09 -0.06
N ASP A 41 -5.17 10.60 -1.30
CA ASP A 41 -6.41 10.29 -2.02
C ASP A 41 -7.26 9.26 -1.27
N PHE A 42 -6.61 8.25 -0.69
CA PHE A 42 -7.27 7.24 0.13
C PHE A 42 -7.89 7.83 1.40
N GLN A 43 -7.20 8.71 2.11
CA GLN A 43 -7.73 9.38 3.31
C GLN A 43 -8.95 10.27 2.97
N SER A 44 -8.90 10.94 1.83
CA SER A 44 -10.05 11.68 1.30
C SER A 44 -11.25 10.76 1.03
N LEU A 45 -11.01 9.58 0.44
CA LEU A 45 -12.05 8.57 0.24
C LEU A 45 -12.58 7.99 1.55
N GLU A 46 -11.73 7.77 2.55
CA GLU A 46 -12.14 7.29 3.87
C GLU A 46 -13.07 8.31 4.56
N SER A 47 -12.69 9.58 4.60
CA SER A 47 -13.54 10.64 5.14
C SER A 47 -14.90 10.72 4.42
N ARG A 48 -14.91 10.56 3.09
CA ARG A 48 -16.15 10.51 2.32
C ARG A 48 -16.98 9.28 2.67
N ALA A 49 -16.36 8.12 2.89
CA ALA A 49 -17.06 6.90 3.27
C ALA A 49 -17.80 7.04 4.61
N GLU A 50 -17.26 7.82 5.55
CA GLU A 50 -17.91 8.13 6.84
C GLU A 50 -19.22 8.91 6.68
N THR A 51 -19.36 9.68 5.60
CA THR A 51 -20.57 10.46 5.31
C THR A 51 -21.64 9.67 4.55
N ILE A 52 -21.34 8.46 4.07
CA ILE A 52 -22.31 7.61 3.38
C ILE A 52 -23.29 7.04 4.41
N SER A 53 -24.57 7.38 4.26
CA SER A 53 -25.65 6.71 5.00
C SER A 53 -25.80 5.25 4.57
N LEU A 54 -25.11 4.37 5.29
CA LEU A 54 -25.22 2.91 5.19
C LEU A 54 -25.80 2.34 6.49
N SER A 55 -26.24 1.08 6.44
CA SER A 55 -26.63 0.38 7.67
C SER A 55 -25.42 0.26 8.61
N ARG A 56 -25.66 0.40 9.92
CA ARG A 56 -24.62 0.40 10.95
C ARG A 56 -23.61 -0.77 10.82
N PRO A 57 -24.02 -2.03 10.55
CA PRO A 57 -23.07 -3.13 10.37
C PRO A 57 -22.14 -2.95 9.17
N ILE A 58 -22.66 -2.38 8.06
CA ILE A 58 -21.88 -2.14 6.84
C ILE A 58 -20.87 -1.02 7.09
N THR A 59 -21.29 0.08 7.73
CA THR A 59 -20.41 1.21 8.07
C THR A 59 -19.26 0.76 8.97
N VAL A 60 -19.54 -0.02 10.02
CA VAL A 60 -18.51 -0.51 10.95
C VAL A 60 -17.49 -1.41 10.23
N LYS A 61 -17.96 -2.33 9.38
CA LYS A 61 -17.08 -3.22 8.63
C LYS A 61 -16.25 -2.48 7.58
N LEU A 62 -16.84 -1.50 6.89
CA LEU A 62 -16.13 -0.65 5.93
C LEU A 62 -15.04 0.17 6.64
N ALA A 63 -15.37 0.85 7.74
CA ALA A 63 -14.42 1.62 8.52
C ALA A 63 -13.26 0.76 9.06
N ALA A 64 -13.55 -0.46 9.54
CA ALA A 64 -12.50 -1.37 10.00
C ALA A 64 -11.53 -1.77 8.87
N ASN A 65 -12.05 -2.03 7.66
CA ASN A 65 -11.21 -2.32 6.50
C ASN A 65 -10.38 -1.12 6.07
N LEU A 66 -10.96 0.09 6.08
CA LEU A 66 -10.27 1.31 5.68
C LEU A 66 -9.14 1.66 6.64
N ARG A 67 -9.37 1.60 7.96
CA ARG A 67 -8.32 1.78 8.97
C ARG A 67 -7.18 0.77 8.86
N SER A 68 -7.49 -0.48 8.53
CA SER A 68 -6.45 -1.49 8.31
C SER A 68 -5.53 -1.12 7.14
N ILE A 69 -6.10 -0.58 6.06
CA ILE A 69 -5.36 -0.14 4.88
C ILE A 69 -4.52 1.11 5.22
N ASP A 70 -5.13 2.09 5.89
CA ASP A 70 -4.44 3.32 6.32
C ASP A 70 -3.25 3.02 7.22
N LYS A 71 -3.44 2.14 8.21
CA LYS A 71 -2.36 1.68 9.10
C LYS A 71 -1.21 1.07 8.32
N TYR A 72 -1.50 0.18 7.36
CA TYR A 72 -0.46 -0.45 6.55
C TYR A 72 0.32 0.55 5.68
N PHE A 73 -0.36 1.57 5.13
CA PHE A 73 0.33 2.64 4.40
C PHE A 73 1.24 3.47 5.32
N ASN A 74 0.75 3.85 6.50
CA ASN A 74 1.53 4.58 7.49
C ASN A 74 2.80 3.82 7.91
N GLU A 75 2.74 2.49 8.03
CA GLU A 75 3.92 1.66 8.32
C GLU A 75 4.98 1.76 7.21
N ILE A 76 4.58 1.71 5.93
CA ILE A 76 5.52 1.86 4.80
C ILE A 76 6.09 3.28 4.73
N VAL A 77 5.26 4.30 4.95
CA VAL A 77 5.68 5.72 4.93
C VAL A 77 6.62 6.03 6.10
N SER A 78 6.35 5.48 7.28
CA SER A 78 7.23 5.66 8.45
C SER A 78 8.59 5.00 8.21
N GLU A 79 8.60 3.78 7.66
CA GLU A 79 9.86 3.12 7.27
C GLU A 79 10.66 3.96 6.27
N TYR A 80 10.00 4.58 5.30
CA TYR A 80 10.68 5.50 4.39
C TYR A 80 11.31 6.69 5.14
N ALA A 81 10.55 7.38 5.98
CA ALA A 81 11.03 8.54 6.73
C ALA A 81 12.22 8.20 7.63
N ASP A 82 12.19 7.03 8.27
CA ASP A 82 13.23 6.56 9.19
C ASP A 82 14.50 6.13 8.45
N HIS A 83 14.36 5.48 7.29
CA HIS A 83 15.47 4.82 6.61
C HIS A 83 16.09 5.59 5.44
N PHE A 84 15.42 6.62 4.90
CA PHE A 84 15.90 7.36 3.73
C PHE A 84 17.26 8.03 3.95
N SER A 85 17.46 8.65 5.11
CA SER A 85 18.71 9.33 5.48
C SER A 85 19.92 8.39 5.59
N ALA A 86 19.68 7.09 5.72
CA ALA A 86 20.70 6.06 5.89
C ALA A 86 21.03 5.31 4.59
N PHE A 87 20.55 5.78 3.43
CA PHE A 87 21.08 5.36 2.12
C PHE A 87 22.52 5.88 1.97
N THR A 88 23.45 5.01 1.58
CA THR A 88 24.89 5.34 1.51
C THR A 88 25.54 4.82 0.23
N GLY A 89 26.73 5.32 -0.08
CA GLY A 89 27.49 4.95 -1.29
C GLY A 89 27.29 5.89 -2.48
N GLN A 90 27.93 5.57 -3.61
CA GLN A 90 27.79 6.27 -4.89
C GLN A 90 27.53 5.25 -6.01
N PRO A 91 26.29 5.13 -6.53
CA PRO A 91 25.08 5.85 -6.12
C PRO A 91 24.56 5.40 -4.73
N PRO A 92 23.80 6.24 -4.00
CA PRO A 92 23.24 5.86 -2.70
C PRO A 92 22.29 4.68 -2.82
N THR A 93 22.58 3.61 -2.07
CA THR A 93 21.81 2.36 -2.09
C THR A 93 21.56 1.83 -0.69
N ARG A 94 20.58 0.93 -0.59
CA ARG A 94 20.27 0.17 0.62
C ARG A 94 19.78 -1.23 0.27
N GLN A 95 20.00 -2.18 1.17
CA GLN A 95 19.48 -3.54 0.99
C GLN A 95 17.97 -3.58 1.26
N LEU A 96 17.21 -4.29 0.42
CA LEU A 96 15.76 -4.40 0.53
C LEU A 96 15.32 -5.11 1.82
N ASN A 97 16.11 -6.05 2.33
CA ASN A 97 15.83 -6.73 3.60
C ASN A 97 15.89 -5.78 4.81
N GLU A 98 16.56 -4.63 4.69
CA GLU A 98 16.55 -3.57 5.71
C GLU A 98 15.31 -2.66 5.61
N LEU A 99 14.51 -2.82 4.55
CA LEU A 99 13.26 -2.13 4.32
C LEU A 99 12.12 -3.16 4.39
N GLY A 100 11.84 -3.66 5.60
CA GLY A 100 10.94 -4.79 5.83
C GLY A 100 9.51 -4.58 5.30
N HIS A 101 8.92 -3.41 5.49
CA HIS A 101 7.57 -3.09 5.01
C HIS A 101 7.53 -2.93 3.49
N VAL A 102 8.51 -2.25 2.89
CA VAL A 102 8.66 -2.18 1.43
C VAL A 102 8.90 -3.57 0.84
N ALA A 103 9.73 -4.40 1.48
CA ALA A 103 10.01 -5.76 1.07
C ALA A 103 8.73 -6.62 1.05
N ASP A 104 7.93 -6.58 2.12
CA ASP A 104 6.62 -7.26 2.17
C ASP A 104 5.67 -6.73 1.08
N PHE A 105 5.61 -5.41 0.90
CA PHE A 105 4.76 -4.79 -0.10
C PHE A 105 5.08 -5.26 -1.53
N ILE A 106 6.36 -5.38 -1.86
CA ILE A 106 6.83 -5.73 -3.21
C ILE A 106 7.13 -7.21 -3.39
N ALA A 107 7.06 -8.03 -2.34
CA ALA A 107 7.28 -9.46 -2.41
C ALA A 107 6.36 -10.17 -3.43
N LYS A 108 6.69 -11.41 -3.78
CA LYS A 108 5.73 -12.28 -4.46
C LYS A 108 4.51 -12.44 -3.54
N TYR A 109 3.32 -12.45 -4.11
CA TYR A 109 2.10 -12.57 -3.32
C TYR A 109 2.12 -13.84 -2.47
N ASN A 110 1.97 -13.66 -1.16
CA ASN A 110 1.78 -14.71 -0.18
C ASN A 110 0.50 -14.38 0.62
N PRO A 111 -0.51 -15.26 0.68
CA PRO A 111 -1.77 -15.00 1.38
C PRO A 111 -1.65 -14.81 2.91
N GLU A 112 -0.51 -15.20 3.49
CA GLU A 112 -0.17 -15.06 4.90
C GLU A 112 0.65 -13.80 5.19
N SER A 113 1.07 -13.06 4.17
CA SER A 113 1.88 -11.85 4.36
C SER A 113 1.07 -10.69 4.92
N THR A 114 1.77 -9.73 5.55
CA THR A 114 1.15 -8.52 6.08
C THR A 114 0.42 -7.77 4.97
N PHE A 115 1.03 -7.61 3.79
CA PHE A 115 0.37 -7.06 2.60
C PHE A 115 -0.96 -7.75 2.27
N ALA A 116 -1.01 -9.09 2.31
CA ALA A 116 -2.23 -9.81 2.00
C ALA A 116 -3.33 -9.60 3.04
N ILE A 117 -2.96 -9.60 4.32
CA ILE A 117 -3.87 -9.55 5.47
C ILE A 117 -4.32 -8.13 5.76
N ALA A 118 -3.40 -7.17 5.87
CA ALA A 118 -3.64 -5.81 6.31
C ALA A 118 -4.07 -4.87 5.17
N PHE A 119 -3.68 -5.17 3.92
CA PHE A 119 -4.00 -4.33 2.76
C PHE A 119 -4.96 -5.02 1.79
N ARG A 120 -4.54 -6.12 1.16
CA ARG A 120 -5.26 -6.66 -0.02
C ARG A 120 -6.63 -7.23 0.32
N LYS A 121 -6.76 -8.00 1.40
CA LYS A 121 -8.05 -8.55 1.86
C LYS A 121 -9.02 -7.43 2.26
N PRO A 122 -8.66 -6.48 3.14
CA PRO A 122 -9.47 -5.30 3.45
C PRO A 122 -9.86 -4.48 2.22
N PHE A 123 -8.93 -4.24 1.30
CA PHE A 123 -9.20 -3.48 0.08
C PHE A 123 -10.28 -4.16 -0.77
N ARG A 124 -10.16 -5.47 -1.00
CA ARG A 124 -11.18 -6.23 -1.73
C ARG A 124 -12.54 -6.20 -1.03
N ALA A 125 -12.56 -6.31 0.30
CA ALA A 125 -13.79 -6.26 1.07
C ALA A 125 -14.45 -4.87 1.03
N ALA A 126 -13.66 -3.79 1.10
CA ALA A 126 -14.14 -2.43 0.98
C ALA A 126 -14.71 -2.16 -0.42
N VAL A 127 -14.00 -2.57 -1.49
CA VAL A 127 -14.49 -2.45 -2.88
C VAL A 127 -15.80 -3.22 -3.07
N ALA A 128 -15.88 -4.48 -2.62
CA ALA A 128 -17.09 -5.27 -2.74
C ALA A 128 -18.28 -4.64 -1.98
N THR A 129 -18.00 -4.06 -0.80
CA THR A 129 -19.02 -3.35 -0.02
C THR A 129 -19.55 -2.13 -0.76
N LEU A 130 -18.65 -1.28 -1.28
CA LEU A 130 -19.02 -0.08 -2.04
C LEU A 130 -19.75 -0.42 -3.34
N GLN A 131 -19.32 -1.46 -4.06
CA GLN A 131 -20.00 -1.94 -5.26
C GLN A 131 -21.42 -2.45 -4.96
N GLY A 132 -21.60 -3.19 -3.86
CA GLY A 132 -22.93 -3.63 -3.43
C GLY A 132 -23.88 -2.47 -3.15
N VAL A 133 -23.38 -1.39 -2.56
CA VAL A 133 -24.16 -0.16 -2.31
C VAL A 133 -24.58 0.52 -3.61
N ILE A 134 -23.67 0.61 -4.60
CA ILE A 134 -23.97 1.21 -5.90
C ILE A 134 -25.07 0.41 -6.61
N ILE A 135 -24.95 -0.92 -6.66
CA ILE A 135 -25.93 -1.79 -7.31
C ILE A 135 -27.30 -1.68 -6.64
N GLN A 136 -27.35 -1.64 -5.30
CA GLN A 136 -28.60 -1.45 -4.57
C GLN A 136 -29.27 -0.12 -4.86
N ARG A 137 -28.50 0.96 -5.11
CA ARG A 137 -29.08 2.27 -5.49
C ARG A 137 -29.55 2.33 -6.94
N SER A 138 -28.93 1.57 -7.85
CA SER A 138 -29.33 1.52 -9.27
C SER A 138 -30.49 0.57 -9.57
N GLY A 139 -30.87 -0.32 -8.65
CA GLY A 139 -32.02 -1.22 -8.78
C GLY A 139 -33.37 -0.61 -8.36
N TYR A 140 -33.38 0.66 -7.93
CA TYR A 140 -34.58 1.43 -7.56
C TYR A 140 -34.85 2.57 -8.57
N THR A 141 -34.79 2.26 -9.86
CA THR A 141 -35.32 3.11 -10.94
C THR A 141 -36.22 2.30 -11.83
#